data_AF-A0A9W6B6K9-F1
#
_entry.id   AF-A0A9W6B6K9-F1
#
_cell.length_a   1.000
_cell.length_b   1.000
_cell.length_c   1.000
_cell.angle_alpha   90.00
_cell.angle_beta   90.00
_cell.angle_gamma   90.00
#
_symmetry.space_group_name_H-M   'P 1'
#
loop_
_entity.id
_entity.type
_entity.pdbx_description
1 polymer ?
#
loop_
_entity_poly.entity_id
_entity_poly.type
_entity_poly.pdbx_seq_one_letter_code
_entity_poly.pdbx_strand_id
1 'polypeptide(L)'
;MKNSLKYLLFSTCLLLVIYSCCENKKPNNTSTLVTPKAASCSDLTDYKNITRVSDKADWLKKNGKNVCPDLLYSTTLIEHMVSVNNYRVTVDNQTTPLSIPFKAIKDSIGNHKFYEYYLNFYIKDNKVTFRKLTKFDENQNCYSIVLFKAIEKYMNLDVRSKIEFKSAKIETPNDTLNKIIIVIPGRGNLTLDISQIPKSL
;
A
#
# COMPACT_ATOMS: atom_id res chain seq x y z
N MET A 1 34.61 19.09 32.65
CA MET A 1 34.69 17.75 33.25
C MET A 1 34.38 16.71 32.20
N LYS A 2 35.28 15.73 32.07
CA LYS A 2 35.19 14.42 31.41
C LYS A 2 34.88 14.35 29.90
N ASN A 3 35.98 14.13 29.17
CA ASN A 3 36.06 13.38 27.93
C ASN A 3 35.54 11.94 28.09
N SER A 4 34.94 11.40 27.03
CA SER A 4 35.29 10.10 26.41
C SER A 4 34.33 9.84 25.24
N LEU A 5 34.61 9.07 24.19
CA LEU A 5 35.77 8.53 23.48
C LEU A 5 35.12 7.60 22.43
N LYS A 6 35.75 7.51 21.26
CA LYS A 6 35.30 6.85 20.03
C LYS A 6 35.16 5.32 20.12
N TYR A 7 34.22 4.78 19.34
CA TYR A 7 34.27 3.52 18.54
C TYR A 7 33.31 3.77 17.35
N LEU A 8 33.61 3.74 16.05
CA LEU A 8 34.49 2.95 15.18
C LEU A 8 34.16 1.46 15.19
N LEU A 9 33.44 0.99 14.16
CA LEU A 9 33.86 -0.05 13.21
C LEU A 9 32.68 -0.54 12.34
N PHE A 10 32.89 -0.50 11.03
CA PHE A 10 32.58 -1.52 10.01
C PHE A 10 31.24 -2.26 10.07
N SER A 11 30.46 -2.18 8.99
CA SER A 11 30.30 -3.35 8.11
C SER A 11 29.48 -2.97 6.87
N THR A 12 30.18 -2.94 5.74
CA THR A 12 29.64 -3.12 4.39
C THR A 12 28.82 -4.41 4.30
N CYS A 13 27.57 -4.33 3.83
CA CYS A 13 26.95 -5.43 3.11
C CYS A 13 26.13 -4.89 1.93
N LEU A 14 26.87 -4.68 0.86
CA LEU A 14 26.42 -4.80 -0.51
C LEU A 14 25.78 -6.19 -0.68
N LEU A 15 24.50 -6.27 -1.02
CA LEU A 15 23.90 -7.47 -1.64
C LEU A 15 23.18 -7.07 -2.92
N LEU A 16 23.99 -6.77 -3.94
CA LEU A 16 23.67 -7.08 -5.32
C LEU A 16 23.80 -8.60 -5.47
N VAL A 17 22.68 -9.30 -5.66
CA VAL A 17 22.72 -10.64 -6.25
C VAL A 17 22.05 -10.54 -7.62
N ILE A 18 22.88 -10.21 -8.60
CA ILE A 18 22.65 -10.53 -10.00
C ILE A 18 23.13 -11.98 -10.13
N TYR A 19 22.21 -12.94 -10.24
CA TYR A 19 22.58 -14.27 -10.72
C TYR A 19 22.33 -14.30 -12.23
N SER A 20 23.42 -14.20 -12.97
CA SER A 20 23.48 -14.49 -14.39
C SER A 20 23.82 -15.97 -14.59
N CYS A 21 23.36 -16.48 -15.74
CA CYS A 21 23.91 -17.59 -16.51
C CYS A 21 23.44 -19.02 -16.20
N CYS A 22 22.73 -19.60 -17.16
CA CYS A 22 23.32 -20.69 -17.94
C CYS A 22 22.60 -20.85 -19.28
N GLU A 23 23.34 -20.64 -20.36
CA GLU A 23 22.97 -20.99 -21.73
C GLU A 23 23.57 -22.36 -22.11
N ASN A 24 22.80 -23.12 -22.90
CA ASN A 24 23.20 -24.09 -23.93
C ASN A 24 23.80 -25.47 -23.55
N LYS A 25 22.99 -26.55 -23.61
CA LYS A 25 22.88 -27.56 -24.72
C LYS A 25 22.17 -28.87 -24.26
N LYS A 26 21.28 -29.38 -25.13
CA LYS A 26 20.59 -30.71 -25.13
C LYS A 26 21.61 -31.87 -25.33
N PRO A 27 21.29 -33.19 -25.10
CA PRO A 27 20.01 -33.85 -25.45
C PRO A 27 19.50 -35.05 -24.59
N ASN A 28 18.29 -35.49 -24.98
CA ASN A 28 17.66 -36.82 -24.89
C ASN A 28 16.84 -37.25 -23.65
N ASN A 29 15.52 -37.21 -23.87
CA ASN A 29 14.49 -38.21 -23.59
C ASN A 29 14.50 -38.93 -22.23
N THR A 30 13.61 -38.51 -21.32
CA THR A 30 12.46 -39.34 -20.91
C THR A 30 11.47 -38.54 -20.08
N SER A 31 10.20 -38.66 -20.45
CA SER A 31 9.00 -38.36 -19.64
C SER A 31 8.97 -37.01 -18.92
N THR A 32 8.56 -35.96 -19.64
CA THR A 32 8.11 -34.72 -19.01
C THR A 32 6.80 -35.01 -18.26
N LEU A 33 6.90 -35.26 -16.96
CA LEU A 33 5.84 -34.88 -16.04
C LEU A 33 5.62 -33.38 -16.30
N VAL A 34 4.51 -33.03 -16.95
CA VAL A 34 4.12 -31.63 -17.08
C VAL A 34 3.71 -31.19 -15.68
N THR A 35 4.70 -30.83 -14.87
CA THR A 35 4.49 -30.00 -13.71
C THR A 35 3.76 -28.77 -14.24
N PRO A 36 2.54 -28.45 -13.77
CA PRO A 36 1.84 -27.26 -14.20
C PRO A 36 2.81 -26.10 -14.04
N LYS A 37 3.19 -25.46 -15.14
CA LYS A 37 4.01 -24.24 -15.11
C LYS A 37 3.30 -23.32 -14.14
N ALA A 38 3.88 -23.13 -12.95
CA ALA A 38 3.34 -22.18 -11.98
C ALA A 38 3.09 -20.90 -12.76
N ALA A 39 1.82 -20.49 -12.86
CA ALA A 39 1.45 -19.34 -13.66
C ALA A 39 2.31 -18.18 -13.17
N SER A 40 3.30 -17.76 -13.97
CA SER A 40 4.19 -16.68 -13.58
C SER A 40 3.30 -15.45 -13.50
N CYS A 41 3.08 -14.95 -12.30
CA CYS A 41 2.37 -13.71 -12.10
C CYS A 41 3.14 -12.58 -12.80
N SER A 42 2.41 -11.60 -13.32
CA SER A 42 2.96 -10.47 -14.06
C SER A 42 3.67 -9.49 -13.13
N ASP A 43 4.64 -8.75 -13.67
CA ASP A 43 5.27 -7.63 -12.97
C ASP A 43 4.42 -6.34 -13.08
N LEU A 44 5.02 -5.20 -12.73
CA LEU A 44 4.40 -3.87 -12.81
C LEU A 44 5.14 -2.93 -13.78
N THR A 45 5.84 -3.47 -14.77
CA THR A 45 6.65 -2.67 -15.70
C THR A 45 5.79 -1.69 -16.49
N ASP A 46 4.71 -2.17 -17.11
CA ASP A 46 3.76 -1.31 -17.84
C ASP A 46 3.08 -0.30 -16.93
N TYR A 47 2.67 -0.74 -15.73
CA TYR A 47 2.01 0.10 -14.73
C TYR A 47 2.85 1.31 -14.34
N LYS A 48 4.16 1.12 -14.14
CA LYS A 48 5.10 2.18 -13.73
C LYS A 48 5.26 3.28 -14.77
N ASN A 49 4.97 2.98 -16.03
CA ASN A 49 5.06 3.95 -17.13
C ASN A 49 3.78 4.79 -17.29
N ILE A 50 2.69 4.45 -16.57
CA ILE A 50 1.44 5.19 -16.63
C ILE A 50 1.50 6.39 -15.70
N THR A 51 1.24 7.58 -16.23
CA THR A 51 1.32 8.84 -15.48
C THR A 51 -0.03 9.29 -14.92
N ARG A 52 -1.13 9.07 -15.67
CA ARG A 52 -2.47 9.47 -15.24
C ARG A 52 -3.05 8.46 -14.26
N VAL A 53 -3.68 8.97 -13.21
CA VAL A 53 -4.26 8.17 -12.13
C VAL A 53 -5.43 7.30 -12.63
N SER A 54 -6.33 7.87 -13.43
CA SER A 54 -7.41 7.15 -14.12
C SER A 54 -6.89 5.97 -14.94
N ASP A 55 -5.86 6.20 -15.76
CA ASP A 55 -5.26 5.15 -16.59
C ASP A 55 -4.61 4.04 -15.74
N LYS A 56 -3.98 4.41 -14.60
CA LYS A 56 -3.46 3.44 -13.61
C LYS A 56 -4.59 2.59 -13.04
N ALA A 57 -5.72 3.20 -12.67
CA ALA A 57 -6.88 2.49 -12.14
C ALA A 57 -7.48 1.52 -13.17
N ASP A 58 -7.59 1.94 -14.43
CA ASP A 58 -8.08 1.09 -15.51
C ASP A 58 -7.13 -0.08 -15.82
N TRP A 59 -5.82 0.18 -15.82
CA TRP A 59 -4.82 -0.87 -15.97
C TRP A 59 -4.91 -1.90 -14.83
N LEU A 60 -5.04 -1.45 -13.58
CA LEU A 60 -5.16 -2.32 -12.41
C LEU A 60 -6.46 -3.12 -12.43
N LYS A 61 -7.56 -2.55 -12.92
CA LYS A 61 -8.82 -3.28 -13.13
C LYS A 61 -8.68 -4.42 -14.15
N LYS A 62 -7.93 -4.18 -15.24
CA LYS A 62 -7.71 -5.17 -16.29
C LYS A 62 -6.69 -6.24 -15.90
N ASN A 63 -5.57 -5.82 -15.31
CA ASN A 63 -4.35 -6.64 -15.16
C ASN A 63 -4.04 -7.01 -13.70
N GLY A 64 -4.56 -6.29 -12.72
CA GLY A 64 -4.15 -6.42 -11.31
C GLY A 64 -4.32 -7.82 -10.72
N LYS A 65 -5.30 -8.61 -11.21
CA LYS A 65 -5.49 -10.01 -10.78
C LYS A 65 -4.36 -10.96 -11.24
N ASN A 66 -3.59 -10.56 -12.26
CA ASN A 66 -2.49 -11.34 -12.81
C ASN A 66 -1.15 -10.95 -12.17
N VAL A 67 -1.08 -9.80 -11.50
CA VAL A 67 0.16 -9.30 -10.86
C VAL A 67 0.48 -10.12 -9.61
N CYS A 68 1.76 -10.32 -9.34
CA CYS A 68 2.21 -11.00 -8.12
C CYS A 68 1.65 -10.28 -6.87
N PRO A 69 0.89 -10.95 -5.99
CA PRO A 69 0.23 -10.27 -4.87
C PRO A 69 1.17 -9.47 -3.98
N ASP A 70 2.37 -9.99 -3.70
CA ASP A 70 3.34 -9.33 -2.86
C ASP A 70 3.91 -8.06 -3.50
N LEU A 71 4.12 -8.09 -4.82
CA LEU A 71 4.54 -6.93 -5.60
C LEU A 71 3.42 -5.89 -5.65
N LEU A 72 2.18 -6.33 -5.84
CA LEU A 72 1.01 -5.46 -5.90
C LEU A 72 0.77 -4.76 -4.56
N TYR A 73 0.83 -5.51 -3.44
CA TYR A 73 0.63 -4.97 -2.10
C TYR A 73 1.74 -4.01 -1.69
N SER A 74 3.01 -4.40 -1.90
CA SER A 74 4.14 -3.51 -1.60
C SER A 74 4.09 -2.21 -2.40
N THR A 75 3.81 -2.28 -3.70
CA THR A 75 3.68 -1.09 -4.55
C THR A 75 2.51 -0.22 -4.11
N THR A 76 1.34 -0.83 -3.84
CA THR A 76 0.17 -0.09 -3.37
C THR A 76 0.44 0.63 -2.05
N LEU A 77 1.14 -0.01 -1.10
CA LEU A 77 1.52 0.64 0.15
C LEU A 77 2.48 1.80 -0.08
N ILE A 78 3.53 1.60 -0.87
CA ILE A 78 4.52 2.65 -1.16
C ILE A 78 3.84 3.88 -1.77
N GLU A 79 2.91 3.69 -2.71
CA GLU A 79 2.20 4.80 -3.34
C GLU A 79 1.30 5.57 -2.36
N HIS A 80 0.76 4.93 -1.32
CA HIS A 80 -0.13 5.58 -0.33
C HIS A 80 0.58 6.02 0.96
N MET A 81 1.82 5.58 1.18
CA MET A 81 2.60 5.98 2.35
C MET A 81 3.05 7.42 2.23
N VAL A 82 2.73 8.22 3.24
CA VAL A 82 3.26 9.59 3.34
C VAL A 82 4.72 9.50 3.75
N SER A 83 5.63 9.79 2.82
CA SER A 83 7.05 9.83 3.12
C SER A 83 7.38 11.07 3.95
N VAL A 84 7.76 10.85 5.21
CA VAL A 84 8.24 11.89 6.13
C VAL A 84 9.52 12.59 5.65
N ASN A 85 10.23 11.99 4.69
CA ASN A 85 11.44 12.58 4.12
C ASN A 85 11.12 13.76 3.19
N ASN A 86 9.92 13.76 2.60
CA ASN A 86 9.51 14.79 1.64
C ASN A 86 8.46 15.75 2.21
N TYR A 87 7.78 15.34 3.29
CA TYR A 87 6.64 16.06 3.86
C TYR A 87 6.70 16.09 5.38
N ARG A 88 6.37 17.24 5.96
CA ARG A 88 6.16 17.32 7.41
C ARG A 88 4.69 16.99 7.71
N VAL A 89 4.49 15.88 8.43
CA VAL A 89 3.15 15.43 8.85
C VAL A 89 2.92 15.80 10.29
N THR A 90 1.90 16.62 10.54
CA THR A 90 1.43 16.96 11.88
C THR A 90 0.07 16.33 12.09
N VAL A 91 0.00 15.26 12.88
CA VAL A 91 -1.26 14.62 13.27
C VAL A 91 -1.95 15.48 14.32
N ASP A 92 -3.23 15.78 14.08
CA ASP A 92 -4.05 16.47 15.08
C ASP A 92 -4.37 15.51 16.23
N ASN A 93 -3.80 15.82 17.40
CA ASN A 93 -4.02 15.07 18.63
C ASN A 93 -5.10 15.70 19.52
N GLN A 94 -5.66 16.86 19.13
CA GLN A 94 -6.72 17.53 19.90
C GLN A 94 -8.10 16.94 19.62
N THR A 95 -8.26 16.30 18.45
CA THR A 95 -9.49 15.59 18.11
C THR A 95 -9.45 14.15 18.61
N THR A 96 -10.54 13.69 19.23
CA THR A 96 -10.67 12.29 19.64
C THR A 96 -10.62 11.43 18.37
N PRO A 97 -9.67 10.48 18.25
CA PRO A 97 -9.59 9.65 17.05
C PRO A 97 -10.85 8.82 16.87
N LEU A 98 -11.33 8.75 15.64
CA LEU A 98 -12.40 7.83 15.32
C LEU A 98 -11.81 6.43 15.15
N SER A 99 -11.96 5.62 16.21
CA SER A 99 -11.43 4.26 16.27
C SER A 99 -12.50 3.24 15.92
N ILE A 100 -12.22 2.37 14.93
CA ILE A 100 -13.11 1.28 14.54
C ILE A 100 -12.34 -0.05 14.51
N PRO A 101 -13.01 -1.20 14.72
CA PRO A 101 -12.39 -2.50 14.46
C PRO A 101 -12.14 -2.69 12.96
N PHE A 102 -11.03 -3.31 12.61
CA PHE A 102 -10.70 -3.67 11.22
C PHE A 102 -11.75 -4.60 10.61
N LYS A 103 -12.50 -5.34 11.45
CA LYS A 103 -13.70 -6.07 11.03
C LYS A 103 -14.66 -5.21 10.21
N ALA A 104 -14.89 -3.95 10.56
CA ALA A 104 -15.82 -3.09 9.82
C ALA A 104 -15.37 -2.86 8.36
N ILE A 105 -14.06 -2.74 8.13
CA ILE A 105 -13.47 -2.67 6.80
C ILE A 105 -13.60 -4.02 6.09
N LYS A 106 -13.28 -5.13 6.76
CA LYS A 106 -13.38 -6.48 6.18
C LYS A 106 -14.81 -6.84 5.79
N ASP A 107 -15.79 -6.54 6.63
CA ASP A 107 -17.22 -6.74 6.35
C ASP A 107 -17.64 -5.90 5.13
N SER A 108 -17.15 -4.65 5.04
CA SER A 108 -17.41 -3.76 3.91
C SER A 108 -16.75 -4.22 2.62
N ILE A 109 -15.60 -4.89 2.67
CA ILE A 109 -14.92 -5.46 1.51
C ILE A 109 -15.53 -6.82 1.12
N GLY A 110 -15.97 -7.62 2.08
CA GLY A 110 -16.45 -8.99 1.85
C GLY A 110 -15.37 -9.90 1.24
N ASN A 111 -15.77 -10.75 0.29
CA ASN A 111 -14.88 -11.72 -0.35
C ASN A 111 -14.10 -11.19 -1.56
N HIS A 112 -14.23 -9.90 -1.88
CA HIS A 112 -13.55 -9.29 -3.02
C HIS A 112 -12.03 -9.23 -2.79
N LYS A 113 -11.26 -9.50 -3.85
CA LYS A 113 -9.80 -9.68 -3.75
C LYS A 113 -8.97 -8.60 -4.43
N PHE A 114 -9.50 -7.98 -5.48
CA PHE A 114 -8.75 -7.07 -6.36
C PHE A 114 -9.55 -5.80 -6.67
N TYR A 115 -9.33 -5.22 -7.85
CA TYR A 115 -9.93 -3.97 -8.34
C TYR A 115 -11.35 -4.14 -8.93
N GLU A 116 -12.14 -5.05 -8.37
CA GLU A 116 -13.55 -5.23 -8.74
C GLU A 116 -14.41 -4.07 -8.23
N TYR A 117 -14.08 -3.58 -7.04
CA TYR A 117 -14.75 -2.47 -6.37
C TYR A 117 -13.72 -1.59 -5.68
N TYR A 118 -14.16 -0.38 -5.39
CA TYR A 118 -13.46 0.58 -4.54
C TYR A 118 -14.29 0.80 -3.29
N LEU A 119 -13.63 1.20 -2.22
CA LEU A 119 -14.27 1.67 -1.01
C LEU A 119 -14.20 3.18 -1.00
N ASN A 120 -15.31 3.83 -0.67
CA ASN A 120 -15.33 5.21 -0.20
C ASN A 120 -15.74 5.16 1.27
N PHE A 121 -15.30 6.12 2.06
CA PHE A 121 -15.83 6.33 3.38
C PHE A 121 -16.06 7.81 3.65
N TYR A 122 -17.03 8.08 4.50
CA TYR A 122 -17.28 9.39 5.05
C TYR A 122 -17.48 9.27 6.55
N ILE A 123 -17.12 10.35 7.26
CA ILE A 123 -17.30 10.46 8.70
C ILE A 123 -18.50 11.37 8.93
N LYS A 124 -19.54 10.83 9.57
CA LYS A 124 -20.73 11.58 9.97
C LYS A 124 -21.14 11.17 11.37
N ASP A 125 -21.48 12.13 12.22
CA ASP A 125 -21.94 11.88 13.61
C ASP A 125 -20.98 10.97 14.40
N ASN A 126 -19.67 11.21 14.24
CA ASN A 126 -18.58 10.42 14.83
C ASN A 126 -18.63 8.92 14.47
N LYS A 127 -19.13 8.59 13.27
CA LYS A 127 -19.17 7.23 12.72
C LYS A 127 -18.58 7.18 11.32
N VAL A 128 -17.76 6.17 11.06
CA VAL A 128 -17.28 5.88 9.70
C VAL A 128 -18.35 5.07 9.00
N THR A 129 -18.81 5.55 7.84
CA THR A 129 -19.66 4.76 6.96
C THR A 129 -18.90 4.43 5.70
N PHE A 130 -18.90 3.16 5.33
CA PHE A 130 -18.27 2.67 4.10
C PHE A 130 -19.31 2.52 3.00
N ARG A 131 -18.92 2.91 1.78
CA ARG A 131 -19.71 2.77 0.56
C ARG A 131 -18.88 2.04 -0.48
N LYS A 132 -19.41 0.97 -1.06
CA LYS A 132 -18.81 0.31 -2.22
C LYS A 132 -19.06 1.14 -3.48
N LEU A 133 -18.04 1.27 -4.30
CA LEU A 133 -18.09 1.92 -5.62
C LEU A 133 -17.66 0.90 -6.68
N THR A 134 -18.34 0.90 -7.83
CA THR A 134 -18.07 -0.03 -8.95
C THR A 134 -17.09 0.54 -9.98
N LYS A 135 -16.77 1.82 -9.86
CA LYS A 135 -15.87 2.57 -10.72
C LYS A 135 -14.98 3.43 -9.85
N PHE A 136 -13.75 3.62 -10.34
CA PHE A 136 -12.86 4.64 -9.82
C PHE A 136 -13.39 6.02 -10.23
N ASP A 137 -13.24 6.99 -9.35
CA ASP A 137 -13.65 8.38 -9.57
C ASP A 137 -12.67 9.29 -8.85
N GLU A 138 -11.97 10.09 -9.66
CA GLU A 138 -10.96 11.06 -9.22
C GLU A 138 -11.56 12.24 -8.44
N ASN A 139 -12.88 12.39 -8.40
CA ASN A 139 -13.53 13.50 -7.69
C ASN A 139 -14.01 13.11 -6.28
N GLN A 140 -13.79 11.86 -5.86
CA GLN A 140 -14.15 11.39 -4.53
C GLN A 140 -13.05 10.50 -3.94
N ASN A 141 -13.17 10.19 -2.65
CA ASN A 141 -12.27 9.26 -1.99
C ASN A 141 -12.54 7.83 -2.51
N CYS A 142 -11.64 7.31 -3.34
CA CYS A 142 -11.72 5.97 -3.92
C CYS A 142 -10.52 5.12 -3.51
N TYR A 143 -10.75 4.15 -2.64
CA TYR A 143 -9.73 3.23 -2.14
C TYR A 143 -9.83 1.87 -2.79
N SER A 144 -8.72 1.36 -3.30
CA SER A 144 -8.72 -0.03 -3.77
C SER A 144 -8.86 -0.99 -2.58
N ILE A 145 -9.55 -2.11 -2.80
CA ILE A 145 -9.57 -3.22 -1.83
C ILE A 145 -8.15 -3.73 -1.54
N VAL A 146 -7.29 -3.68 -2.56
CA VAL A 146 -5.88 -4.06 -2.50
C VAL A 146 -5.13 -3.26 -1.44
N LEU A 147 -5.40 -1.95 -1.29
CA LEU A 147 -4.79 -1.13 -0.24
C LEU A 147 -5.08 -1.71 1.16
N PHE A 148 -6.34 -2.00 1.48
CA PHE A 148 -6.69 -2.53 2.80
C PHE A 148 -6.11 -3.92 3.05
N LYS A 149 -6.00 -4.76 2.01
CA LYS A 149 -5.32 -6.07 2.12
C LYS A 149 -3.81 -5.92 2.32
N ALA A 150 -3.21 -4.94 1.66
CA ALA A 150 -1.81 -4.64 1.85
C ALA A 150 -1.54 -4.14 3.29
N ILE A 151 -2.40 -3.27 3.82
CA ILE A 151 -2.36 -2.83 5.23
C ILE A 151 -2.53 -4.02 6.19
N GLU A 152 -3.54 -4.88 5.95
CA GLU A 152 -3.78 -6.08 6.74
C GLU A 152 -2.53 -6.96 6.82
N LYS A 153 -1.92 -7.24 5.66
CA LYS A 153 -0.72 -8.07 5.58
C LYS A 153 0.50 -7.39 6.23
N TYR A 154 0.76 -6.14 5.88
CA TYR A 154 1.95 -5.40 6.34
C TYR A 154 1.95 -5.19 7.86
N MET A 155 0.78 -4.88 8.43
CA MET A 155 0.63 -4.60 9.86
C MET A 155 0.18 -5.82 10.66
N ASN A 156 0.02 -6.99 10.01
CA ASN A 156 -0.48 -8.23 10.59
C ASN A 156 -1.80 -8.05 11.36
N LEU A 157 -2.78 -7.39 10.73
CA LEU A 157 -4.06 -7.06 11.37
C LEU A 157 -4.99 -8.28 11.41
N ASP A 158 -5.70 -8.41 12.52
CA ASP A 158 -6.85 -9.32 12.67
C ASP A 158 -8.17 -8.53 12.73
N VAL A 159 -9.31 -9.23 12.80
CA VAL A 159 -10.64 -8.59 12.87
C VAL A 159 -10.85 -7.72 14.12
N ARG A 160 -10.07 -7.93 15.19
CA ARG A 160 -10.16 -7.19 16.46
C ARG A 160 -9.23 -5.98 16.48
N SER A 161 -8.25 -5.94 15.58
CA SER A 161 -7.29 -4.86 15.46
C SER A 161 -8.02 -3.54 15.23
N LYS A 162 -7.62 -2.48 15.93
CA LYS A 162 -8.24 -1.17 15.81
C LYS A 162 -7.52 -0.35 14.75
N ILE A 163 -8.30 0.43 14.01
CA ILE A 163 -7.80 1.46 13.10
C ILE A 163 -8.40 2.78 13.54
N GLU A 164 -7.55 3.80 13.62
CA GLU A 164 -7.91 5.17 13.94
C GLU A 164 -7.87 6.03 12.69
N PHE A 165 -8.95 6.78 12.44
CA PHE A 165 -8.97 7.85 11.47
C PHE A 165 -8.65 9.15 12.20
N LYS A 166 -7.56 9.81 11.79
CA LYS A 166 -7.10 11.08 12.38
C LYS A 166 -6.99 12.14 11.33
N SER A 167 -7.30 13.37 11.70
CA SER A 167 -6.95 14.53 10.88
C SER A 167 -5.44 14.76 10.96
N ALA A 168 -4.82 15.11 9.84
CA ALA A 168 -3.42 15.47 9.78
C ALA A 168 -3.21 16.63 8.80
N LYS A 169 -2.24 17.49 9.13
CA LYS A 169 -1.69 18.48 8.21
C LYS A 169 -0.46 17.90 7.55
N ILE A 170 -0.45 17.87 6.23
CA ILE A 170 0.69 17.48 5.42
C ILE A 170 1.25 18.74 4.78
N GLU A 171 2.39 19.19 5.28
CA GLU A 171 3.14 20.32 4.73
C GLU A 171 4.03 19.82 3.59
N THR A 172 3.80 20.36 2.40
CA THR A 172 4.61 20.16 1.19
C THR A 172 5.42 21.43 0.92
N PRO A 173 6.44 21.39 0.05
CA PRO A 173 7.19 22.61 -0.31
C PRO A 173 6.33 23.76 -0.82
N ASN A 174 5.15 23.46 -1.38
CA ASN A 174 4.31 24.44 -2.07
C ASN A 174 2.94 24.68 -1.41
N ASP A 175 2.54 23.86 -0.43
CA ASP A 175 1.17 23.85 0.07
C ASP A 175 1.04 23.11 1.42
N THR A 176 -0.02 23.42 2.19
CA THR A 176 -0.43 22.67 3.38
C THR A 176 -1.78 22.01 3.15
N LEU A 177 -1.79 20.67 3.17
CA LEU A 177 -2.98 19.88 2.91
C LEU A 177 -3.55 19.33 4.22
N ASN A 178 -4.83 19.58 4.49
CA ASN A 178 -5.56 18.91 5.56
C ASN A 178 -6.10 17.57 5.02
N LYS A 179 -5.62 16.46 5.58
CA LYS A 179 -6.00 15.11 5.16
C LYS A 179 -6.50 14.30 6.34
N ILE A 180 -7.28 13.25 6.05
CA ILE A 180 -7.50 12.18 7.02
C ILE A 180 -6.36 11.17 6.79
N ILE A 181 -5.82 10.60 7.85
CA ILE A 181 -4.85 9.52 7.81
C ILE A 181 -5.38 8.32 8.60
N ILE A 182 -4.92 7.14 8.23
CA ILE A 182 -5.09 5.93 9.03
C ILE A 182 -3.92 5.85 10.02
N VAL A 183 -4.21 5.53 11.27
CA VAL A 183 -3.22 5.19 12.31
C VAL A 183 -3.60 3.87 12.94
N ILE A 184 -2.61 3.00 13.20
CA ILE A 184 -2.82 1.70 13.82
C ILE A 184 -2.20 1.73 15.21
N PRO A 185 -3.00 1.76 16.29
CA PRO A 185 -2.49 1.87 17.65
C PRO A 185 -1.53 0.74 18.01
N GLY A 186 -0.42 1.09 18.67
CA GLY A 186 0.54 0.13 19.22
C GLY A 186 1.42 -0.60 18.19
N ARG A 187 1.34 -0.27 16.89
CA ARG A 187 2.14 -0.93 15.84
C ARG A 187 2.94 0.04 14.97
N GLY A 188 3.24 1.23 15.49
CA GLY A 188 3.87 2.32 14.74
C GLY A 188 2.85 3.14 13.95
N ASN A 189 3.20 4.40 13.66
CA ASN A 189 2.34 5.29 12.89
C ASN A 189 2.56 5.00 11.40
N LEU A 190 1.82 4.04 10.83
CA LEU A 190 1.70 3.96 9.38
C LEU A 190 0.80 5.09 8.92
N THR A 191 1.37 6.23 8.57
CA THR A 191 0.62 7.36 8.00
C THR A 191 0.36 7.08 6.52
N LEU A 192 -0.90 6.78 6.20
CA LEU A 192 -1.34 6.68 4.81
C LEU A 192 -2.11 7.93 4.43
N ASP A 193 -1.72 8.57 3.33
CA ASP A 193 -2.60 9.55 2.71
C ASP A 193 -3.68 8.76 1.99
N ILE A 194 -4.86 8.82 2.57
CA ILE A 194 -6.05 8.19 2.03
C ILE A 194 -6.79 9.19 1.11
N SER A 195 -6.51 10.47 1.20
CA SER A 195 -7.08 11.46 0.27
C SER A 195 -6.31 11.52 -1.05
N GLN A 196 -6.51 10.46 -1.83
CA GLN A 196 -6.12 10.21 -3.22
C GLN A 196 -4.65 9.86 -3.50
N ILE A 197 -4.53 8.94 -4.45
CA ILE A 197 -3.35 8.36 -5.12
C ILE A 197 -2.29 9.44 -5.41
N PRO A 198 -0.98 9.10 -5.33
CA PRO A 198 0.14 10.04 -5.33
C PRO A 198 -0.01 11.13 -6.37
N LYS A 199 -0.02 12.38 -5.91
CA LYS A 199 0.45 13.49 -6.74
C LYS A 199 1.86 13.06 -7.18
N SER A 200 2.04 12.90 -8.49
CA SER A 200 3.30 12.57 -9.14
C SER A 200 4.53 13.09 -8.37
N LEU A 201 5.48 12.20 -8.10
CA LEU A 201 6.87 12.58 -7.82
C LEU A 201 7.37 13.53 -8.93
#